data_AF-A0A1C0AG62-F1
#
_entry.id   AF-A0A1C0AG62-F1
#
_cell.length_a   1.000
_cell.length_b   1.000
_cell.length_c   1.000
_cell.angle_alpha   90.00
_cell.angle_beta   90.00
_cell.angle_gamma   90.00
#
_symmetry.space_group_name_H-M   'P 1'
#
loop_
_entity.id
_entity.type
_entity.pdbx_description
1 polymer ?
#
loop_
_entity_poly.entity_id
_entity_poly.type
_entity_poly.pdbx_seq_one_letter_code
_entity_poly.pdbx_strand_id
1 'polypeptide(L)'
;MKAAFPNLELIEHKATELALLDKALSSPPEFDLITFPQIWGSTCTGFDLTSDGLPAVSGSAMTKEYTTVAHELKTDVYYIFFGGRPCYKVTEAGKNFFSDLNSRNMASLSKAKDRYIDQKYKPGEEILTIIAELRGDIEELHSLLSYEFYCEMRDKIDEIETLILEVVKP
;
A
#
# COMPACT_ATOMS: atom_id res chain seq x y z
N MET A 1 13.12 6.76 33.09
CA MET A 1 13.14 6.75 31.61
C MET A 1 12.58 8.09 31.14
N LYS A 2 13.29 8.87 30.30
CA LYS A 2 12.67 10.06 29.68
C LYS A 2 11.53 9.56 28.81
N ALA A 3 10.29 10.00 29.05
CA ALA A 3 9.08 9.62 28.32
C ALA A 3 9.07 10.08 26.84
N ALA A 4 10.25 10.31 26.26
CA ALA A 4 10.44 10.97 24.97
C ALA A 4 11.23 10.11 23.98
N PHE A 5 11.71 8.91 24.34
CA PHE A 5 12.39 8.03 23.38
C PHE A 5 11.45 6.91 22.92
N PRO A 6 11.45 6.59 21.61
CA PRO A 6 10.64 5.49 21.09
C PRO A 6 11.17 4.16 21.62
N ASN A 7 10.24 3.29 22.05
CA ASN A 7 10.57 1.93 22.48
C ASN A 7 10.60 1.04 21.24
N LEU A 8 11.81 0.78 20.72
CA LEU A 8 12.00 0.01 19.49
C LEU A 8 11.58 -1.45 19.65
N GLU A 9 11.84 -2.08 20.80
CA GLU A 9 11.41 -3.47 21.07
C GLU A 9 9.87 -3.58 21.01
N LEU A 10 9.16 -2.60 21.57
CA LEU A 10 7.70 -2.57 21.50
C LEU A 10 7.19 -2.31 20.07
N ILE A 11 7.89 -1.49 19.30
CA ILE A 11 7.54 -1.22 17.89
C ILE A 11 7.75 -2.47 17.05
N GLU A 12 8.88 -3.16 17.21
CA GLU A 12 9.20 -4.42 16.53
C GLU A 12 8.18 -5.51 16.86
N HIS A 13 7.80 -5.66 18.13
CA HIS A 13 6.74 -6.59 18.54
C HIS A 13 5.41 -6.29 17.85
N LYS A 14 4.99 -5.01 17.80
CA LYS A 14 3.76 -4.61 17.11
C LYS A 14 3.85 -4.80 15.59
N ALA A 15 4.99 -4.51 14.98
CA ALA A 15 5.22 -4.72 13.56
C ALA A 15 5.13 -6.21 13.23
N THR A 16 5.68 -7.07 14.09
CA THR A 16 5.60 -8.54 13.97
C THR A 16 4.15 -9.01 14.02
N GLU A 17 3.36 -8.54 14.99
CA GLU A 17 1.94 -8.88 15.11
C GLU A 17 1.15 -8.49 13.85
N LEU A 18 1.41 -7.29 13.31
CA LEU A 18 0.79 -6.82 12.05
C LEU A 18 1.20 -7.67 10.84
N ALA A 19 2.48 -8.01 10.73
CA ALA A 19 2.99 -8.83 9.63
C ALA A 19 2.44 -10.26 9.66
N LEU A 20 2.26 -10.83 10.86
CA LEU A 20 1.63 -12.14 11.04
C LEU A 20 0.13 -12.12 10.71
N LEU A 21 -0.59 -11.05 11.09
CA LEU A 21 -2.00 -10.86 10.74
C LEU A 21 -2.23 -10.75 9.23
N ASP A 22 -1.30 -10.12 8.51
CA ASP A 22 -1.31 -10.04 7.06
C ASP A 22 -1.09 -11.40 6.38
N LYS A 23 -0.86 -12.48 7.14
CA LYS A 23 -0.58 -13.86 6.67
C LYS A 23 0.58 -13.96 5.67
N ALA A 24 1.38 -12.90 5.55
CA ALA A 24 2.41 -12.79 4.54
C ALA A 24 3.65 -13.67 4.86
N LEU A 25 3.79 -14.13 6.10
CA LEU A 25 5.01 -14.74 6.60
C LEU A 25 4.77 -16.05 7.35
N SER A 26 5.43 -17.12 6.90
CA SER A 26 5.50 -18.43 7.57
C SER A 26 6.62 -18.52 8.63
N SER A 27 7.40 -17.46 8.81
CA SER A 27 8.57 -17.39 9.70
C SER A 27 8.64 -15.99 10.33
N PRO A 28 9.33 -15.81 11.48
CA PRO A 28 9.45 -14.49 12.07
C PRO A 28 10.02 -13.48 11.06
N PRO A 29 9.35 -12.32 10.86
CA PRO A 29 9.86 -11.24 10.02
C PRO A 29 11.15 -10.65 10.58
N GLU A 30 12.01 -10.19 9.68
CA GLU A 30 13.20 -9.43 10.03
C GLU A 30 12.96 -7.97 9.65
N PHE A 31 13.26 -7.05 10.57
CA PHE A 31 12.95 -5.63 10.39
C PHE A 31 14.20 -4.75 10.48
N ASP A 32 14.34 -3.85 9.52
CA ASP A 32 15.22 -2.69 9.62
C ASP A 32 14.43 -1.46 10.11
N LEU A 33 14.88 -0.85 11.20
CA LEU A 33 14.19 0.28 11.84
C LEU A 33 14.92 1.59 11.58
N ILE A 34 14.21 2.56 10.99
CA ILE A 34 14.68 3.94 10.83
C ILE A 34 13.80 4.84 11.70
N THR A 35 14.40 5.52 12.68
CA THR A 35 13.68 6.36 13.63
C THR A 35 14.21 7.79 13.67
N PHE A 36 13.32 8.77 13.58
CA PHE A 36 13.66 10.20 13.60
C PHE A 36 12.55 11.04 14.23
N PRO A 37 12.89 12.18 14.86
CA PRO A 37 11.89 13.13 15.33
C PRO A 37 11.28 13.90 14.14
N GLN A 38 9.96 14.05 14.13
CA GLN A 38 9.21 14.86 13.17
C GLN A 38 8.32 15.87 13.91
N ILE A 39 8.10 17.03 13.31
CA ILE A 39 7.22 18.07 13.86
C ILE A 39 5.91 18.08 13.06
N TRP A 40 4.79 18.14 13.77
CA TRP A 40 3.45 18.15 13.21
C TRP A 40 2.73 19.44 13.59
N GLY A 41 1.99 20.04 12.66
CA GLY A 41 1.17 21.23 12.93
C GLY A 41 -0.17 20.93 13.61
N SER A 42 -0.29 19.80 14.31
CA SER A 42 -1.54 19.28 14.86
C SER A 42 -1.29 18.58 16.20
N THR A 43 -2.21 18.72 17.16
CA THR A 43 -2.16 17.94 18.41
C THR A 43 -2.33 16.44 18.20
N CYS A 44 -2.95 16.03 17.09
CA CYS A 44 -3.14 14.63 16.71
C CYS A 44 -1.98 14.05 15.88
N THR A 45 -0.87 14.77 15.72
CA THR A 45 0.32 14.33 14.98
C THR A 45 -0.03 13.93 13.52
N GLY A 46 0.50 12.81 13.02
CA GLY A 46 0.15 12.25 11.71
C GLY A 46 -1.19 11.50 11.67
N PHE A 47 -1.91 11.36 12.79
CA PHE A 47 -3.24 10.73 12.86
C PHE A 47 -4.33 11.78 12.65
N ASP A 48 -4.52 12.20 11.40
CA ASP A 48 -5.48 13.23 11.00
C ASP A 48 -6.86 12.68 10.59
N LEU A 49 -7.07 11.36 10.64
CA LEU A 49 -8.34 10.69 10.40
C LEU A 49 -8.78 9.84 11.59
N THR A 50 -10.09 9.72 11.80
CA THR A 50 -10.72 8.77 12.72
C THR A 50 -10.82 7.38 12.10
N SER A 51 -11.23 6.38 12.89
CA SER A 51 -11.52 5.02 12.39
C SER A 51 -12.53 4.99 11.24
N ASP A 52 -13.43 5.98 11.20
CA ASP A 52 -14.49 6.07 10.20
C ASP A 52 -14.04 6.88 8.96
N GLY A 53 -12.77 7.27 8.89
CA GLY A 53 -12.21 8.06 7.79
C GLY A 53 -12.59 9.54 7.80
N LEU A 54 -13.17 10.04 8.90
CA LEU A 54 -13.49 11.47 9.07
C LEU A 54 -12.29 12.24 9.62
N PRO A 55 -12.15 13.55 9.34
CA PRO A 55 -11.08 14.35 9.93
C PRO A 55 -11.08 14.29 11.46
N ALA A 56 -9.92 13.99 12.05
CA ALA A 56 -9.76 13.96 13.50
C ALA A 56 -9.88 15.37 14.09
N VAL A 57 -10.68 15.51 15.15
CA VAL A 57 -10.78 16.77 15.90
C VAL A 57 -9.46 17.00 16.65
N SER A 58 -8.72 18.03 16.25
CA SER A 58 -7.40 18.35 16.77
C SER A 58 -7.23 19.86 16.98
N GLY A 59 -6.43 20.24 17.97
CA GLY A 59 -5.93 21.60 18.11
C GLY A 59 -4.80 21.92 17.12
N SER A 60 -4.71 23.18 16.71
CA SER A 60 -3.57 23.71 15.96
C SER A 60 -2.41 23.98 16.92
N ALA A 61 -1.46 23.06 16.97
CA ALA A 61 -0.26 23.18 17.80
C ALA A 61 0.91 22.45 17.15
N MET A 62 2.12 23.01 17.29
CA MET A 62 3.35 22.35 16.85
C MET A 62 3.71 21.25 17.85
N THR A 63 3.53 19.99 17.48
CA THR A 63 3.85 18.83 18.31
C THR A 63 5.04 18.08 17.73
N LYS A 64 5.96 17.66 18.60
CA LYS A 64 7.10 16.82 18.21
C LYS A 64 6.77 15.38 18.55
N GLU A 65 6.85 14.51 17.56
CA GLU A 65 6.60 13.07 17.72
C GLU A 65 7.67 12.28 16.96
N TYR A 66 8.10 11.14 17.50
CA TYR A 66 9.06 10.29 16.77
C TYR A 66 8.34 9.51 15.68
N THR A 67 8.90 9.49 14.48
CA THR A 67 8.46 8.61 13.41
C THR A 67 9.42 7.43 13.35
N THR A 68 8.87 6.22 13.29
CA THR A 68 9.64 4.99 13.05
C THR A 68 9.11 4.31 11.81
N VAL A 69 10.00 4.05 10.86
CA VAL A 69 9.73 3.26 9.67
C VAL A 69 10.36 1.88 9.90
N ALA A 70 9.53 0.85 9.96
CA ALA A 70 9.95 -0.54 10.09
C ALA A 70 9.84 -1.21 8.73
N HIS A 71 10.98 -1.48 8.11
CA HIS A 71 11.09 -2.16 6.82
C HIS A 71 11.18 -3.66 7.04
N GLU A 72 10.17 -4.40 6.60
CA GLU A 72 10.19 -5.86 6.60
C GLU A 72 10.94 -6.37 5.37
N LEU A 73 12.02 -7.10 5.59
CA LEU A 73 13.00 -7.39 4.53
C LEU A 73 12.55 -8.46 3.54
N LYS A 74 11.63 -9.36 3.91
CA LYS A 74 11.24 -10.49 3.05
C LYS A 74 10.18 -10.12 2.02
N THR A 75 9.21 -9.31 2.42
CA THR A 75 8.06 -8.88 1.64
C THR A 75 8.20 -7.45 1.12
N ASP A 76 9.29 -6.76 1.51
CA ASP A 76 9.58 -5.36 1.16
C ASP A 76 8.45 -4.40 1.58
N VAL A 77 7.81 -4.71 2.71
CA VAL A 77 6.70 -3.91 3.26
C VAL A 77 7.22 -2.98 4.35
N TYR A 78 6.79 -1.72 4.31
CA TYR A 78 7.18 -0.70 5.28
C TYR A 78 6.00 -0.41 6.20
N TYR A 79 6.19 -0.56 7.50
CA TYR A 79 5.22 -0.22 8.54
C TYR A 79 5.61 1.09 9.20
N ILE A 80 4.71 2.08 9.18
CA ILE A 80 4.99 3.43 9.65
C ILE A 80 4.32 3.63 10.99
N PHE A 81 5.11 4.04 11.97
CA PHE A 81 4.69 4.34 13.33
C PHE A 81 4.93 5.81 13.64
N PHE A 82 3.94 6.43 14.29
CA PHE A 82 4.12 7.73 14.95
C PHE A 82 4.07 7.52 16.46
N GLY A 83 5.12 7.94 17.15
CA GLY A 83 5.48 7.60 18.51
C GLY A 83 5.72 6.11 18.65
N GLY A 84 4.73 5.40 19.20
CA GLY A 84 4.70 3.94 19.32
C GLY A 84 3.41 3.33 18.79
N ARG A 85 2.65 4.08 17.98
CA ARG A 85 1.36 3.66 17.41
C ARG A 85 1.53 3.38 15.91
N PRO A 86 1.10 2.21 15.40
CA PRO A 86 1.08 1.96 13.96
C PRO A 86 0.08 2.92 13.30
N CYS A 87 0.45 3.45 12.14
CA CYS A 87 -0.36 4.40 11.38
C CYS A 87 -0.83 3.81 10.06
N TYR A 88 0.10 3.47 9.18
CA TYR A 88 -0.18 2.87 7.87
C TYR A 88 0.98 1.97 7.43
N LYS A 89 0.73 1.17 6.40
CA LYS A 89 1.76 0.35 5.72
C LYS A 89 1.91 0.77 4.27
N VAL A 90 3.10 0.58 3.71
CA VAL A 90 3.42 0.85 2.30
C VAL A 90 4.01 -0.44 1.73
N THR A 91 3.32 -1.04 0.76
CA THR A 91 3.71 -2.30 0.10
C THR A 91 4.49 -2.08 -1.19
N GLU A 92 4.33 -0.92 -1.82
CA GLU A 92 5.02 -0.54 -3.06
C GLU A 92 5.67 0.83 -2.87
N ALA A 93 6.83 0.86 -2.22
CA ALA A 93 7.53 2.10 -1.89
C ALA A 93 8.01 2.85 -3.15
N GLY A 94 7.28 3.90 -3.54
CA GLY A 94 7.63 4.74 -4.68
C GLY A 94 8.69 5.81 -4.37
N LYS A 95 9.10 6.57 -5.40
CA LYS A 95 10.08 7.68 -5.26
C LYS A 95 9.70 8.71 -4.20
N ASN A 96 8.40 9.02 -4.08
CA ASN A 96 7.89 9.97 -3.09
C ASN A 96 8.10 9.48 -1.66
N PHE A 97 7.93 8.17 -1.43
CA PHE A 97 8.17 7.57 -0.12
C PHE A 97 9.64 7.73 0.29
N PHE A 98 10.58 7.33 -0.56
CA PHE A 98 12.00 7.45 -0.26
C PHE A 98 12.48 8.92 -0.16
N SER A 99 11.90 9.83 -0.95
CA SER A 99 12.17 11.26 -0.82
C SER A 99 11.75 11.80 0.56
N ASP A 100 10.57 11.42 1.02
CA ASP A 100 10.05 11.83 2.32
C ASP A 100 10.81 11.18 3.49
N LEU A 101 11.17 9.90 3.34
CA LEU A 101 12.02 9.19 4.30
C LEU A 101 13.40 9.85 4.45
N ASN A 102 14.05 10.17 3.32
CA ASN A 102 15.36 10.83 3.30
C ASN A 102 15.29 12.25 3.89
N SER A 103 14.20 12.97 3.66
CA SER A 103 13.97 14.29 4.23
C SER A 103 13.37 14.27 5.64
N ARG A 104 13.13 13.07 6.21
CA ARG A 104 12.57 12.85 7.55
C ARG A 104 11.22 13.55 7.74
N ASN A 105 10.39 13.53 6.71
CA ASN A 105 9.12 14.24 6.65
C ASN A 105 8.03 13.34 6.06
N MET A 106 7.61 12.33 6.84
CA MET A 106 6.58 11.39 6.42
C MET A 106 5.20 12.04 6.41
N ALA A 107 4.37 11.63 5.47
CA ALA A 107 3.01 12.12 5.32
C ALA A 107 2.10 11.67 6.47
N SER A 108 1.08 12.47 6.78
CA SER A 108 0.00 12.07 7.66
C SER A 108 -0.86 10.95 7.03
N LEU A 109 -1.70 10.30 7.83
CA LEU A 109 -2.55 9.19 7.40
C LEU A 109 -3.41 9.54 6.19
N SER A 110 -4.04 10.72 6.18
CA SER A 110 -4.87 11.17 5.05
C SER A 110 -4.10 11.34 3.75
N LYS A 111 -2.84 11.82 3.83
CA LYS A 111 -2.00 12.11 2.67
C LYS A 111 -1.20 10.91 2.20
N ALA A 112 -0.89 9.97 3.10
CA ALA A 112 -0.07 8.81 2.81
C ALA A 112 -0.69 7.93 1.73
N LYS A 113 -2.02 7.79 1.74
CA LYS A 113 -2.76 7.00 0.74
C LYS A 113 -2.48 7.49 -0.67
N ASP A 114 -2.61 8.79 -0.94
CA ASP A 114 -2.44 9.32 -2.30
C ASP A 114 -0.97 9.52 -2.68
N ARG A 115 -0.08 9.66 -1.68
CA ARG A 115 1.32 10.04 -1.88
C ARG A 115 2.27 8.86 -2.01
N TYR A 116 2.00 7.77 -1.27
CA TYR A 116 2.89 6.62 -1.17
C TYR A 116 2.34 5.35 -1.79
N ILE A 117 1.03 5.26 -1.99
CA ILE A 117 0.47 4.22 -2.85
C ILE A 117 0.72 4.70 -4.28
N ASP A 118 1.56 3.95 -5.02
CA ASP A 118 1.74 4.21 -6.44
C ASP A 118 0.38 4.04 -7.13
N GLN A 119 -0.03 4.99 -7.98
CA GLN A 119 -1.32 4.96 -8.71
C GLN A 119 -1.40 3.83 -9.75
N LYS A 120 -0.54 2.81 -9.66
CA LYS A 120 -0.54 1.64 -10.54
C LYS A 120 -1.66 0.65 -10.21
N TYR A 121 -2.23 0.71 -9.00
CA TYR A 121 -3.42 -0.08 -8.72
C TYR A 121 -4.67 0.57 -9.33
N LYS A 122 -4.85 0.34 -10.63
CA LYS A 122 -6.17 0.42 -11.28
C LYS A 122 -6.70 -1.01 -11.38
N PRO A 123 -7.83 -1.33 -10.73
CA PRO A 123 -8.48 -2.64 -10.89
C PRO A 123 -8.67 -3.04 -12.37
N GLY A 124 -8.78 -2.06 -13.27
CA GLY A 124 -8.85 -2.30 -14.71
C GLY A 124 -7.55 -2.80 -15.38
N GLU A 125 -6.35 -2.43 -14.92
CA GLU A 125 -5.10 -2.80 -15.60
C GLU A 125 -4.72 -4.28 -15.37
N GLU A 126 -4.96 -4.83 -14.18
CA GLU A 126 -4.78 -6.27 -13.91
C GLU A 126 -5.77 -7.13 -14.72
N ILE A 127 -7.04 -6.71 -14.79
CA ILE A 127 -8.05 -7.44 -15.56
C ILE A 127 -7.72 -7.39 -17.06
N LEU A 128 -7.25 -6.26 -17.58
CA LEU A 128 -6.78 -6.14 -18.96
C LEU A 128 -5.56 -7.04 -19.24
N THR A 129 -4.67 -7.20 -18.27
CA THR A 129 -3.51 -8.09 -18.40
C THR A 129 -3.94 -9.55 -18.48
N ILE A 130 -4.86 -9.99 -17.61
CA ILE A 130 -5.42 -11.35 -17.63
C ILE A 130 -6.17 -11.63 -18.95
N ILE A 131 -6.91 -10.65 -19.48
CA ILE A 131 -7.59 -10.78 -20.78
C ILE A 131 -6.57 -10.94 -21.92
N ALA A 132 -5.47 -10.18 -21.89
CA ALA A 132 -4.42 -10.28 -22.89
C ALA A 132 -3.75 -11.68 -22.87
N GLU A 133 -3.53 -12.26 -21.69
CA GLU A 133 -3.04 -13.63 -21.53
C GLU A 133 -4.02 -14.66 -22.09
N LEU A 134 -5.30 -14.58 -21.70
CA LEU A 134 -6.37 -15.47 -22.20
C LEU A 134 -6.54 -15.38 -23.73
N ARG A 135 -6.39 -14.19 -24.30
CA ARG A 135 -6.40 -13.98 -25.75
C ARG A 135 -5.23 -14.71 -26.40
N GLY A 136 -4.03 -14.63 -25.82
CA GLY A 136 -2.85 -15.35 -26.27
C GLY A 136 -3.08 -16.86 -26.31
N ASP A 137 -3.60 -17.43 -25.23
CA ASP A 137 -3.89 -18.86 -25.13
C ASP A 137 -4.90 -19.34 -26.19
N ILE A 138 -5.93 -18.54 -26.49
CA ILE A 138 -6.93 -18.88 -27.52
C ILE A 138 -6.34 -18.82 -28.93
N GLU A 139 -5.47 -17.84 -29.20
CA GLU A 139 -4.75 -17.74 -30.47
C GLU A 139 -3.82 -18.96 -30.69
N GLU A 140 -3.18 -19.47 -29.63
CA GLU A 140 -2.41 -20.72 -29.70
C GLU A 140 -3.30 -21.95 -29.98
N LEU A 141 -4.52 -21.96 -29.42
CA LEU A 141 -5.51 -23.02 -29.63
C LEU A 141 -6.26 -22.93 -30.97
N HIS A 142 -6.05 -21.88 -31.78
CA HIS A 142 -6.72 -21.69 -33.08
C HIS A 142 -6.56 -22.90 -34.02
N SER A 143 -5.42 -23.60 -33.94
CA SER A 143 -5.14 -24.78 -34.76
C SER A 143 -5.81 -26.09 -34.27
N LEU A 144 -6.30 -26.11 -33.03
CA LEU A 144 -6.86 -27.28 -32.36
C LEU A 144 -8.38 -27.24 -32.23
N LEU A 145 -8.97 -26.06 -32.38
CA LEU A 145 -10.42 -25.84 -32.27
C LEU A 145 -11.06 -25.79 -33.66
N SER A 146 -12.36 -26.09 -33.73
CA SER A 146 -13.11 -25.79 -34.94
C SER A 146 -13.16 -24.27 -35.15
N TYR A 147 -13.07 -23.84 -36.40
CA TYR A 147 -13.07 -22.41 -36.76
C TYR A 147 -14.29 -21.68 -36.17
N GLU A 148 -15.46 -22.32 -36.20
CA GLU A 148 -16.70 -21.76 -35.63
C GLU A 148 -16.61 -21.55 -34.11
N PHE A 149 -16.01 -22.49 -33.36
CA PHE A 149 -15.89 -22.39 -31.91
C PHE A 149 -14.83 -21.35 -31.49
N TYR A 150 -13.72 -21.27 -32.24
CA TYR A 150 -12.70 -20.26 -32.02
C TYR A 150 -13.24 -18.83 -32.25
N CYS A 151 -14.03 -18.61 -33.32
CA CYS A 151 -14.69 -17.33 -33.57
C CYS A 151 -15.62 -16.95 -32.41
N GLU A 152 -16.45 -17.89 -31.93
CA GLU A 152 -17.36 -17.62 -30.80
C GLU A 152 -16.62 -17.24 -29.51
N MET A 153 -15.50 -17.91 -29.20
CA MET A 153 -14.69 -17.59 -28.03
C MET A 153 -14.01 -16.22 -28.15
N ARG A 154 -13.48 -15.90 -29.33
CA ARG A 154 -12.85 -14.61 -29.60
C ARG A 154 -13.85 -13.46 -29.46
N ASP A 155 -15.04 -13.61 -30.04
CA ASP A 155 -16.10 -12.59 -29.98
C ASP A 155 -16.55 -12.31 -28.54
N LYS A 156 -16.65 -13.35 -27.70
CA LYS A 156 -16.97 -13.21 -26.27
C LYS A 156 -15.88 -12.48 -25.48
N ILE A 157 -14.60 -12.69 -25.80
CA ILE A 157 -13.51 -11.94 -25.18
C ILE A 157 -13.54 -10.47 -25.60
N ASP A 158 -13.78 -10.19 -26.88
CA ASP A 158 -13.89 -8.82 -27.40
C ASP A 158 -15.07 -8.07 -26.72
N GLU A 159 -16.19 -8.76 -26.47
CA GLU A 159 -17.34 -8.23 -25.72
C GLU A 159 -16.98 -7.91 -24.25
N ILE A 160 -16.29 -8.83 -23.56
CA ILE A 160 -15.84 -8.63 -22.17
C ILE A 160 -14.87 -7.45 -22.08
N GLU A 161 -13.90 -7.35 -22.99
CA GLU A 161 -12.94 -6.26 -23.04
C GLU A 161 -13.64 -4.90 -23.25
N THR A 162 -14.63 -4.86 -24.14
CA THR A 162 -15.44 -3.66 -24.40
C THR A 162 -16.20 -3.21 -23.16
N LEU A 163 -16.90 -4.12 -22.47
CA LEU A 163 -17.65 -3.82 -21.25
C LEU A 163 -16.75 -3.30 -20.13
N ILE A 164 -15.54 -3.85 -19.98
CA ILE A 164 -14.58 -3.40 -18.97
C ILE A 164 -14.04 -2.02 -19.32
N LEU A 165 -13.73 -1.75 -20.58
CA LEU A 165 -13.30 -0.42 -21.03
C LEU A 165 -14.37 0.66 -20.83
N GLU A 166 -15.66 0.31 -20.88
CA GLU A 166 -16.76 1.22 -20.54
C GLU A 166 -16.85 1.51 -19.03
N VAL A 167 -16.61 0.51 -18.17
CA VAL A 167 -16.63 0.65 -16.71
C VAL A 167 -15.38 1.34 -16.16
N VAL A 168 -14.24 1.22 -16.85
CA VAL A 168 -12.93 1.75 -16.42
C VAL A 168 -12.68 3.19 -16.91
N LYS A 169 -13.45 3.70 -17.88
CA LYS A 169 -13.39 5.13 -18.26
C LYS A 169 -14.02 6.01 -17.16
N PRO A 170 -13.39 7.15 -16.79
CA PRO A 170 -13.87 8.05 -15.74
C PRO A 170 -15.19 8.75 -16.09
#